data_AF-A0A6A4EJA3-F1
#
_entry.id   AF-A0A6A4EJA3-F1
#
_cell.length_a   1.000
_cell.length_b   1.000
_cell.length_c   1.000
_cell.angle_alpha   90.00
_cell.angle_beta   90.00
_cell.angle_gamma   90.00
#
_symmetry.space_group_name_H-M   'P 1'
#
loop_
_entity.id
_entity.type
_entity.pdbx_description
1 polymer ?
#
loop_
_entity_poly.entity_id
_entity_poly.type
_entity_poly.pdbx_seq_one_letter_code
_entity_poly.pdbx_strand_id
1 'polypeptide(L)'
;MPSICFDDDCQVRVLDKDNITHTQELEQESNQFATKLEEFHEIVKGVLEVMEGQAKRIEREKLKAIGQRNRVDSEVENRNRQKQMLELLIKEKKTELERYNLQFQSLSKIADEQQLLMDKLSNNEA
;
A
#
# COMPACT_ATOMS: atom_id res chain seq x y z
N MET A 1 51.68 -25.31 -52.50
CA MET A 1 51.61 -26.66 -51.93
C MET A 1 51.85 -26.55 -50.44
N PRO A 2 51.12 -27.27 -49.57
CA PRO A 2 51.41 -27.23 -48.14
C PRO A 2 52.83 -27.75 -47.91
N SER A 3 53.63 -27.01 -47.14
CA SER A 3 54.97 -27.45 -46.75
C SER A 3 54.82 -28.52 -45.66
N ILE A 4 55.26 -29.74 -45.94
CA ILE A 4 55.27 -30.83 -44.96
C ILE A 4 56.57 -30.74 -44.17
N CYS A 5 56.48 -30.67 -42.84
CA CYS A 5 57.62 -30.67 -41.92
C CYS A 5 57.46 -31.75 -40.85
N PHE A 6 58.55 -32.10 -40.17
CA PHE A 6 58.52 -33.00 -39.01
C PHE A 6 58.77 -32.18 -37.75
N ASP A 7 58.03 -32.47 -36.67
CA ASP A 7 58.31 -31.88 -35.37
C ASP A 7 59.40 -32.64 -34.60
N ASP A 8 59.71 -32.16 -33.39
CA ASP A 8 60.75 -32.72 -32.53
C ASP A 8 60.46 -34.18 -32.10
N ASP A 9 59.20 -34.63 -32.22
CA ASP A 9 58.75 -35.99 -31.95
C ASP A 9 58.64 -36.85 -33.22
N CYS A 10 59.19 -36.37 -34.35
CA CYS A 10 59.13 -37.01 -35.66
C CYS A 10 57.70 -37.21 -36.22
N GLN A 11 56.73 -36.40 -35.78
CA GLN A 11 55.38 -36.40 -36.34
C GLN A 11 55.30 -35.52 -37.58
N VAL A 12 54.54 -35.98 -38.58
CA VAL A 12 54.28 -35.21 -39.80
C VAL A 12 53.37 -34.03 -39.48
N ARG A 13 53.82 -32.81 -39.78
CA ARG A 13 53.08 -31.56 -39.64
C ARG A 13 52.96 -30.83 -40.96
N VAL A 14 51.85 -30.11 -41.11
CA VAL A 14 51.51 -29.33 -42.32
C VAL A 14 51.66 -27.82 -42.08
N LEU A 15 51.97 -27.44 -40.84
CA LEU A 15 52.23 -26.10 -40.34
C LEU A 15 53.54 -26.15 -39.54
N ASP A 16 54.33 -25.08 -39.64
CA ASP A 16 55.53 -24.87 -38.85
C ASP A 16 55.20 -24.62 -37.36
N LYS A 17 56.18 -24.90 -36.52
CA LYS A 17 56.05 -24.90 -35.05
C LYS A 17 55.59 -23.55 -34.49
N ASP A 18 56.04 -22.44 -35.07
CA ASP A 18 55.69 -21.10 -34.64
C ASP A 18 54.20 -20.81 -34.89
N ASN A 19 53.69 -21.16 -36.07
CA ASN A 19 52.27 -21.02 -36.41
C ASN A 19 51.37 -21.92 -35.55
N ILE A 20 51.81 -23.13 -35.20
CA ILE A 20 51.08 -24.02 -34.29
C ILE A 20 51.00 -23.39 -32.89
N THR A 21 52.13 -22.87 -32.38
CA THR A 21 52.21 -22.25 -31.06
C THR A 21 51.32 -21.01 -30.99
N HIS A 22 51.39 -20.12 -31.98
CA HIS A 22 50.50 -18.95 -32.06
C HIS A 22 49.03 -19.33 -32.16
N THR A 23 48.69 -20.40 -32.88
CA THR A 23 47.30 -20.86 -32.97
C THR A 23 46.79 -21.38 -31.63
N GLN A 24 47.63 -22.09 -30.87
CA GLN A 24 47.30 -22.57 -29.52
C GLN A 24 47.17 -21.43 -28.50
N GLU A 25 48.05 -20.42 -28.56
CA GLU A 25 47.96 -19.21 -27.74
C GLU A 25 46.64 -18.46 -28.03
N LEU A 26 46.32 -18.26 -29.31
CA LEU A 26 45.07 -17.63 -29.74
C LEU A 26 43.83 -18.41 -29.29
N GLU A 27 43.86 -19.74 -29.37
CA GLU A 27 42.80 -20.61 -28.86
C GLU A 27 42.63 -20.42 -27.34
N GLN A 28 43.73 -20.38 -26.59
CA GLN A 28 43.71 -20.18 -25.14
C GLN A 28 43.13 -18.81 -24.76
N GLU A 29 43.59 -17.74 -25.41
CA GLU A 29 43.07 -16.38 -25.17
C GLU A 29 41.59 -16.26 -25.53
N SER A 30 41.18 -16.87 -26.65
CA SER A 30 39.78 -16.89 -27.08
C SER A 30 38.88 -17.59 -26.07
N ASN A 31 39.33 -18.73 -25.54
CA ASN A 31 38.61 -19.46 -24.50
C ASN A 31 38.53 -18.66 -23.18
N GLN A 32 39.61 -18.02 -22.76
CA GLN A 32 39.59 -17.15 -21.57
C GLN A 32 38.67 -15.94 -21.74
N PHE A 33 38.63 -15.36 -22.94
CA PHE A 33 37.70 -14.28 -23.26
C PHE A 33 36.24 -14.75 -23.16
N ALA A 34 35.93 -15.92 -23.74
CA ALA A 34 34.59 -16.51 -23.65
C ALA A 34 34.16 -16.74 -22.19
N THR A 35 35.04 -17.31 -21.35
CA THR A 35 34.75 -17.51 -19.92
C THR A 35 34.48 -16.19 -19.20
N LYS A 36 35.30 -15.15 -19.41
CA LYS A 36 35.08 -13.82 -18.80
C LYS A 36 33.76 -13.19 -19.26
N LEU A 37 33.37 -13.42 -20.52
CA LEU A 37 32.11 -12.92 -21.07
C LEU A 37 30.91 -13.61 -20.38
N GLU A 38 31.00 -14.92 -20.14
CA GLU A 38 29.99 -15.68 -19.40
C GLU A 38 29.86 -15.20 -17.95
N GLU A 39 30.99 -15.03 -17.25
CA GLU A 39 31.00 -14.47 -15.88
C GLU A 39 30.36 -13.08 -15.82
N PHE A 40 30.71 -12.21 -16.77
CA PHE A 40 30.10 -10.88 -16.86
C PHE A 40 28.59 -10.96 -17.10
N HIS A 41 28.13 -11.87 -17.97
CA HIS A 41 26.71 -12.07 -18.22
C HIS A 41 25.96 -12.48 -16.96
N GLU A 42 26.50 -13.41 -16.17
CA GLU A 42 25.89 -13.84 -14.92
C GLU A 42 25.86 -12.72 -13.86
N ILE A 43 26.89 -11.88 -13.79
CA ILE A 43 26.88 -10.69 -12.92
C ILE A 43 25.75 -9.73 -13.33
N VAL A 44 25.65 -9.40 -14.63
CA VAL A 44 24.61 -8.50 -15.13
C VAL A 44 23.21 -9.05 -14.85
N LYS A 45 23.02 -10.36 -15.06
CA LYS A 45 21.77 -11.04 -14.75
C LYS A 45 21.42 -10.95 -13.27
N GLY A 46 22.37 -11.20 -12.37
CA GLY A 46 22.16 -11.05 -10.93
C GLY A 46 21.77 -9.62 -10.53
N VAL A 47 22.41 -8.60 -11.14
CA VAL A 47 22.05 -7.19 -10.91
C VAL A 47 20.63 -6.90 -11.38
N LEU A 48 20.22 -7.39 -12.55
CA LEU A 48 18.87 -7.21 -13.08
C LEU A 48 17.81 -7.85 -12.17
N GLU A 49 18.05 -9.06 -11.68
CA GLU A 49 17.15 -9.75 -10.75
C GLU A 49 16.96 -8.96 -9.44
N VAL A 50 18.05 -8.42 -8.89
CA VAL A 50 17.99 -7.56 -7.70
C VAL A 50 17.21 -6.28 -8.00
N MET A 51 17.47 -5.62 -9.12
CA MET A 51 16.74 -4.40 -9.52
C MET A 51 15.24 -4.66 -9.68
N GLU A 52 14.85 -5.77 -10.32
CA GLU A 52 13.44 -6.13 -10.49
C GLU A 52 12.78 -6.41 -9.13
N GLY A 53 13.48 -7.11 -8.24
CA GLY A 53 13.03 -7.34 -6.87
C GLY A 53 12.78 -6.04 -6.10
N GLN A 54 13.69 -5.06 -6.22
CA GLN A 54 13.52 -3.75 -5.59
C GLN A 54 12.38 -2.94 -6.21
N ALA A 55 12.24 -2.94 -7.53
CA ALA A 55 11.14 -2.26 -8.21
C ALA A 55 9.77 -2.77 -7.71
N LYS A 56 9.60 -4.10 -7.59
CA LYS A 56 8.38 -4.72 -7.05
C LYS A 56 8.11 -4.31 -5.60
N ARG A 57 9.15 -4.20 -4.77
CA ARG A 57 9.02 -3.75 -3.37
C ARG A 57 8.61 -2.29 -3.28
N ILE A 58 9.22 -1.42 -4.08
CA ILE A 58 8.90 0.01 -4.12
C ILE A 58 7.44 0.21 -4.52
N GLU A 59 6.97 -0.45 -5.58
CA GLU A 59 5.59 -0.27 -6.04
C GLU A 59 4.58 -0.77 -4.97
N ARG A 60 4.89 -1.87 -4.29
CA ARG A 60 4.07 -2.37 -3.17
C ARG A 60 3.94 -1.35 -2.05
N GLU A 61 5.05 -0.77 -1.59
CA GLU A 61 5.03 0.20 -0.49
C GLU A 61 4.39 1.53 -0.92
N LYS A 62 4.59 1.96 -2.18
CA LYS A 62 3.89 3.10 -2.77
C LYS A 62 2.37 2.92 -2.74
N LEU A 63 1.86 1.75 -3.15
CA LEU A 63 0.42 1.46 -3.10
C LEU A 63 -0.11 1.46 -1.67
N LYS A 64 0.63 0.90 -0.71
CA LYS A 64 0.26 0.97 0.72
C LYS A 64 0.19 2.41 1.23
N ALA A 65 1.19 3.23 0.91
CA ALA A 65 1.24 4.63 1.32
C ALA A 65 0.07 5.44 0.74
N ILE A 66 -0.28 5.22 -0.54
CA ILE A 66 -1.46 5.82 -1.17
C ILE A 66 -2.74 5.38 -0.45
N GLY A 67 -2.88 4.09 -0.15
CA GLY A 67 -4.04 3.57 0.58
C GLY A 67 -4.19 4.19 1.98
N GLN A 68 -3.08 4.32 2.72
CA GLN A 68 -3.08 4.98 4.02
C GLN A 68 -3.45 6.46 3.91
N ARG A 69 -2.90 7.18 2.93
CA ARG A 69 -3.24 8.59 2.69
C ARG A 69 -4.74 8.76 2.42
N ASN A 70 -5.30 7.98 1.49
CA ASN A 70 -6.73 8.05 1.17
C ASN A 70 -7.62 7.77 2.39
N ARG A 71 -7.19 6.86 3.28
CA ARG A 71 -7.91 6.59 4.54
C ARG A 71 -7.88 7.80 5.48
N VAL A 72 -6.73 8.46 5.63
CA VAL A 72 -6.61 9.67 6.47
C VAL A 72 -7.43 10.82 5.88
N ASP A 73 -7.38 11.01 4.56
CA ASP A 73 -8.15 12.07 3.88
C ASP A 73 -9.67 11.87 4.09
N SER A 74 -10.16 10.63 3.93
CA SER A 74 -11.57 10.30 4.16
C SER A 74 -11.99 10.29 5.63
N GLU A 75 -11.06 10.11 6.59
CA GLU A 75 -11.36 10.18 8.02
C GLU A 75 -11.85 11.57 8.45
N VAL A 76 -11.24 12.64 7.90
CA VAL A 76 -11.63 14.01 8.23
C VAL A 76 -13.05 14.29 7.78
N GLU A 77 -13.38 13.92 6.54
CA GLU A 77 -14.74 14.08 5.99
C GLU A 77 -15.76 13.25 6.77
N ASN A 78 -15.46 11.98 7.06
CA ASN A 78 -16.34 11.11 7.84
C ASN A 78 -16.59 11.67 9.25
N ARG A 79 -15.55 12.17 9.92
CA ARG A 79 -15.65 12.77 11.25
C ARG A 79 -16.51 14.03 11.23
N ASN A 80 -16.33 14.89 10.24
CA ASN A 80 -17.13 16.10 10.08
C ASN A 80 -18.61 15.75 9.81
N ARG A 81 -18.87 14.77 8.95
CA ARG A 81 -20.23 14.28 8.67
C ARG A 81 -20.90 13.71 9.92
N GLN A 82 -20.19 12.88 10.69
CA GLN A 82 -20.71 12.33 11.95
C GLN A 82 -21.00 13.43 12.97
N LYS A 83 -20.11 14.42 13.09
CA LYS A 83 -20.31 15.57 13.98
C LYS A 83 -21.59 16.34 13.61
N GLN A 84 -21.76 16.67 12.33
CA GLN A 84 -22.96 17.38 11.85
C GLN A 84 -24.24 16.57 12.11
N MET A 85 -24.21 15.26 11.88
CA MET A 85 -25.35 14.38 12.14
C MET A 85 -25.71 14.34 13.64
N LEU A 86 -24.71 14.28 14.53
CA LEU A 86 -24.94 14.34 15.98
C LEU A 86 -25.47 15.70 16.43
N GLU A 87 -24.97 16.81 15.87
CA GLU A 87 -25.46 18.16 16.18
C GLU A 87 -26.93 18.32 15.79
N LEU A 88 -27.34 17.79 14.63
CA LEU A 88 -28.74 17.76 14.20
C LEU A 88 -29.61 16.95 15.16
N LEU A 89 -29.16 15.76 15.55
CA LEU A 89 -29.89 14.90 16.49
C LEU A 89 -30.05 15.57 17.86
N ILE A 90 -29.00 16.23 18.36
CA ILE A 90 -29.06 17.00 19.61
C ILE A 90 -30.09 18.12 19.50
N LYS A 91 -30.11 18.85 18.38
CA LYS A 91 -31.08 19.93 18.15
C LYS A 91 -32.52 19.41 18.12
N GLU A 92 -32.75 18.29 17.44
CA GLU A 92 -34.05 17.63 17.38
C GLU A 92 -34.52 17.23 18.79
N LYS A 93 -33.68 16.56 19.56
CA LYS A 93 -34.01 16.12 20.93
C LYS A 93 -34.23 17.28 21.89
N LYS A 94 -33.50 18.39 21.75
CA LYS A 94 -33.75 19.61 22.54
C LYS A 94 -35.11 20.21 22.24
N THR A 95 -35.47 20.31 20.96
CA THR A 95 -36.79 20.80 20.53
C THR A 95 -37.91 19.92 21.08
N GLU A 96 -37.73 18.60 21.03
CA GLU A 96 -38.68 17.64 21.55
C GLU A 96 -38.86 17.78 23.07
N LEU A 97 -37.75 17.96 23.80
CA LEU A 97 -37.76 18.18 25.25
C LEU A 97 -38.47 19.49 25.62
N GLU A 98 -38.20 20.60 24.91
CA GLU A 98 -38.88 21.88 25.13
C GLU A 98 -40.40 21.75 24.95
N ARG A 99 -40.83 21.02 23.92
CA ARG A 99 -42.25 20.72 23.68
C ARG A 99 -42.86 19.94 24.84
N TYR A 100 -42.18 18.89 25.33
CA TYR A 100 -42.67 18.10 26.46
C TYR A 100 -42.74 18.92 27.75
N ASN A 101 -41.76 19.77 28.02
CA ASN A 101 -41.77 20.66 29.18
C ASN A 101 -42.96 21.62 29.15
N LEU A 102 -43.24 22.23 28.00
CA LEU A 102 -44.40 23.12 27.85
C LEU A 102 -45.72 22.36 28.06
N GLN A 103 -45.83 21.16 27.50
CA GLN A 103 -47.01 20.30 27.67
C GLN A 103 -47.22 19.92 29.15
N PHE A 104 -46.13 19.53 29.84
CA PHE A 104 -46.16 19.20 31.26
C PHE A 104 -46.61 20.38 32.13
N GLN A 105 -46.06 21.58 31.88
CA GLN A 105 -46.45 22.79 32.61
C GLN A 105 -47.92 23.13 32.39
N SER A 106 -48.42 23.03 31.16
CA SER A 106 -49.83 23.27 30.85
C SER A 106 -50.75 22.27 31.57
N LEU A 107 -50.41 20.99 31.56
CA LEU A 107 -51.21 19.95 32.23
C LEU A 107 -51.18 20.08 33.74
N SER A 108 -50.02 20.41 34.33
CA SER A 108 -49.89 20.63 35.77
C SER A 108 -50.78 21.79 36.23
N LYS A 109 -50.80 22.89 35.48
CA LYS A 109 -51.68 24.03 35.77
C LYS A 109 -53.17 23.63 35.73
N ILE A 110 -53.58 22.87 34.72
CA ILE A 110 -54.97 22.38 34.63
C ILE A 110 -55.30 21.45 35.80
N ALA A 111 -54.39 20.56 36.19
CA ALA A 111 -54.57 19.66 37.32
C ALA A 111 -54.74 20.44 38.64
N ASP A 112 -53.90 21.45 38.87
CA ASP A 112 -54.00 22.32 40.04
C ASP A 112 -55.34 23.08 40.07
N GLU A 113 -55.78 23.64 38.92
CA GLU A 113 -57.07 24.31 38.79
C GLU A 113 -58.25 23.37 39.08
N GLN A 114 -58.19 22.13 38.59
CA GLN A 114 -59.20 21.10 38.85
C GLN A 114 -59.23 20.69 40.32
N GLN A 115 -58.06 20.54 40.96
CA GLN A 115 -57.98 20.23 42.39
C GLN A 115 -58.62 21.33 43.23
N LEU A 116 -58.28 22.60 42.95
CA LEU A 116 -58.88 23.75 43.63
C LEU A 116 -60.41 23.82 43.45
N LEU A 117 -60.92 23.43 42.28
CA LEU A 117 -62.36 23.37 42.03
C LEU A 117 -63.02 22.25 42.84
N MET A 118 -62.41 21.06 42.88
CA MET A 118 -62.91 19.94 43.69
C MET A 118 -62.95 20.30 45.18
N ASP A 119 -61.90 20.93 45.70
CA ASP A 119 -61.83 21.36 47.10
C ASP A 119 -62.95 22.38 47.44
N LYS A 120 -63.23 23.31 46.52
CA LYS A 120 -64.33 24.28 46.67
C LYS A 120 -65.71 23.62 46.66
N LEU A 121 -65.92 22.65 45.77
CA LEU A 121 -67.19 21.92 45.70
C LEU A 121 -67.39 21.07 46.95
N SER A 122 -66.35 20.37 47.41
CA SER A 122 -66.40 19.56 48.64
C SER A 122 -66.66 20.40 49.89
N ASN A 123 -66.12 21.62 49.98
CA ASN A 123 -66.37 22.52 51.12
C ASN A 123 -67.75 23.20 51.08
N ASN A 124 -68.40 23.25 49.92
CA ASN A 124 -69.76 23.80 49.78
C ASN A 124 -70.87 22.76 50.02
N GLU A 125 -70.53 21.46 49.99
CA GLU A 125 -71.45 20.34 50.25
C GLU A 125 -71.40 19.85 51.71
N ALA A 126 -70.60 20.49 52.58
CA ALA A 126 -70.52 20.26 54.03
C ALA A 126 -71.11 21.44 54.81
#